data_AF-A0A7X9CKC1-F1
#
_entry.id   AF-A0A7X9CKC1-F1
#
_cell.length_a   1.000
_cell.length_b   1.000
_cell.length_c   1.000
_cell.angle_alpha   90.00
_cell.angle_beta   90.00
_cell.angle_gamma   90.00
#
_symmetry.space_group_name_H-M   'P 1'
#
loop_
_entity.id
_entity.type
_entity.pdbx_description
1 polymer ?
#
loop_
_entity_poly.entity_id
_entity_poly.type
_entity_poly.pdbx_seq_one_letter_code
_entity_poly.pdbx_strand_id
1 'polypeptide(L)'
;IDKNKKEIIIKLSNVSDEKRVFNITLEGLEKKSQLHQQVEVITLAAELDAENSLDNPAVVLPHSTYQSMQGNKLQLTVKPNSFNVAIIDYSN
;
A
#
# COMPACT_ATOMS: atom_id res chain seq x y z
N ILE A 1 -0.31 12.13 5.93
CA ILE A 1 -1.15 11.85 7.11
C ILE A 1 -2.47 12.58 6.92
N ASP A 2 -3.58 11.84 6.95
CA ASP A 2 -4.92 12.42 7.01
C ASP A 2 -5.35 12.42 8.48
N LYS A 3 -5.39 13.61 9.08
CA LYS A 3 -5.76 13.78 10.49
C LYS A 3 -7.26 13.67 10.73
N ASN A 4 -8.09 13.90 9.72
CA ASN A 4 -9.54 13.83 9.84
C ASN A 4 -9.99 12.38 9.90
N LYS A 5 -9.43 11.55 9.02
CA LYS A 5 -9.68 10.10 8.99
C LYS A 5 -8.79 9.30 9.94
N LYS A 6 -7.71 9.91 10.44
CA LYS A 6 -6.68 9.27 11.25
C LYS A 6 -6.00 8.10 10.54
N GLU A 7 -5.56 8.36 9.31
CA GLU A 7 -4.86 7.38 8.47
C GLU A 7 -3.51 7.94 7.95
N ILE A 8 -2.55 7.06 7.78
CA ILE A 8 -1.28 7.32 7.11
C ILE A 8 -1.30 6.54 5.80
N ILE A 9 -1.23 7.25 4.68
CA ILE A 9 -1.29 6.68 3.34
C ILE A 9 0.12 6.71 2.75
N ILE A 10 0.63 5.55 2.37
CA ILE A 10 1.92 5.40 1.69
C ILE A 10 1.64 4.91 0.27
N LYS A 11 2.12 5.65 -0.73
CA LYS A 11 1.98 5.31 -2.16
C LYS A 11 3.34 4.88 -2.70
N LEU A 12 3.40 3.71 -3.33
CA LEU A 12 4.64 3.12 -3.85
C LEU A 12 4.44 2.66 -5.29
N SER A 13 5.24 3.22 -6.20
CA SER A 13 5.35 2.75 -7.58
C SER A 13 6.63 1.93 -7.73
N ASN A 14 6.51 0.66 -8.12
CA ASN A 14 7.65 -0.12 -8.58
C ASN A 14 7.69 -0.09 -10.11
N VAL A 15 8.55 0.77 -10.65
CA VAL A 15 8.76 0.96 -12.10
C VAL A 15 9.84 0.04 -12.67
N SER A 16 10.33 -0.91 -11.88
CA SER A 16 11.31 -1.89 -12.34
C SER A 16 10.64 -3.20 -12.73
N ASP A 17 11.35 -3.98 -13.53
CA ASP A 17 10.95 -5.33 -13.93
C ASP A 17 11.21 -6.39 -12.85
N GLU A 18 11.62 -5.97 -11.65
CA GLU A 18 11.95 -6.84 -10.54
C GLU A 18 11.03 -6.63 -9.34
N LYS A 19 10.76 -7.73 -8.61
CA LYS A 19 10.09 -7.67 -7.31
C LYS A 19 10.99 -6.97 -6.31
N ARG A 20 10.43 -6.04 -5.52
CA ARG A 20 11.17 -5.31 -4.48
C ARG A 20 10.56 -5.50 -3.10
N VAL A 21 11.40 -5.45 -2.08
CA VAL A 21 10.98 -5.45 -0.68
C VAL A 21 11.34 -4.11 -0.06
N PHE A 22 10.34 -3.42 0.47
CA PHE A 22 10.50 -2.14 1.16
C PHE A 22 10.26 -2.34 2.65
N ASN A 23 11.18 -1.85 3.47
CA ASN A 23 11.01 -1.74 4.92
C ASN A 23 10.75 -0.28 5.26
N ILE A 24 9.57 0.00 5.78
CA ILE A 24 9.10 1.36 6.04
C ILE A 24 8.97 1.51 7.56
N THR A 25 9.67 2.49 8.12
CA THR A 25 9.60 2.83 9.53
C THR A 25 8.86 4.14 9.68
N LEU A 26 7.81 4.16 10.50
CA LEU A 26 7.06 5.37 10.84
C LEU A 26 7.63 5.97 12.13
N GLU A 27 8.14 7.20 12.03
CA GLU A 27 8.69 7.95 13.16
C GLU A 27 8.01 9.33 13.26
N GLY A 28 8.15 9.98 14.41
CA GLY A 28 7.63 11.35 14.60
C GLY A 28 6.11 11.45 14.82
N LEU A 29 5.44 10.34 15.14
CA LEU A 29 4.03 10.38 15.57
C LEU A 29 3.90 11.01 16.95
N GLU A 30 2.75 11.61 17.23
CA GLU A 30 2.46 12.16 18.55
C GLU A 30 2.57 11.05 19.60
N LYS A 31 3.09 11.35 20.80
CA LYS A 31 3.42 10.35 21.83
C LYS A 31 2.25 9.44 22.23
N LYS A 32 1.01 9.90 22.04
CA LYS A 32 -0.21 9.15 22.37
C LYS A 32 -0.77 8.38 21.18
N SER A 33 -0.29 8.63 19.97
CA SER A 33 -0.79 7.96 18.78
C SER A 33 -0.39 6.49 18.78
N GLN A 34 -1.37 5.62 18.54
CA GLN A 34 -1.16 4.17 18.41
C GLN A 34 -1.47 3.74 17.00
N LEU A 35 -0.49 3.09 16.34
CA LEU A 35 -0.67 2.55 15.00
C LEU A 35 -1.41 1.23 15.07
N HIS A 36 -2.42 1.08 14.23
CA HIS A 36 -3.08 -0.22 14.04
C HIS A 36 -2.08 -1.20 13.41
N GLN A 37 -2.10 -2.45 13.88
CA GLN A 37 -1.14 -3.47 13.44
C GLN A 37 -1.62 -4.20 12.19
N GLN A 38 -2.85 -3.97 11.73
CA GLN A 38 -3.36 -4.43 10.44
C GLN A 38 -3.37 -3.24 9.47
N VAL A 39 -2.82 -3.45 8.28
CA VAL A 39 -2.64 -2.44 7.24
C VAL A 39 -3.35 -2.92 5.98
N GLU A 40 -4.24 -2.11 5.43
CA GLU A 40 -4.80 -2.39 4.10
C GLU A 40 -3.77 -2.03 3.04
N VAL A 41 -3.55 -2.93 2.07
CA VAL A 41 -2.69 -2.72 0.92
C VAL A 41 -3.49 -2.94 -0.35
N ILE A 42 -3.68 -1.87 -1.11
CA ILE A 42 -4.36 -1.85 -2.40
C ILE A 42 -3.28 -1.91 -3.49
N THR A 43 -3.27 -2.97 -4.29
CA THR A 43 -2.28 -3.16 -5.36
C THR A 43 -2.94 -3.17 -6.72
N LEU A 44 -2.43 -2.33 -7.62
CA LEU A 44 -2.69 -2.37 -9.06
C LEU A 44 -1.45 -2.94 -9.75
N ALA A 45 -1.61 -4.08 -10.43
CA ALA A 45 -0.56 -4.71 -11.23
C ALA A 45 -1.20 -5.55 -12.32
N ALA A 46 -0.65 -5.47 -13.53
CA ALA A 46 -1.05 -6.26 -14.69
C ALA A 46 0.16 -6.41 -15.63
N GLU A 47 -0.01 -7.13 -16.74
CA GLU A 47 0.95 -7.10 -17.84
C GLU A 47 1.07 -5.67 -18.39
N LEU A 48 2.25 -5.29 -18.88
CA LEU A 48 2.56 -3.90 -19.23
C LEU A 48 1.64 -3.33 -20.32
N ASP A 49 1.25 -4.17 -21.27
CA ASP A 49 0.36 -3.83 -22.38
C ASP A 49 -1.11 -4.19 -22.12
N ALA A 50 -1.46 -4.59 -20.88
CA ALA A 50 -2.84 -4.88 -20.54
C ALA A 50 -3.68 -3.60 -20.44
N GLU A 51 -4.87 -3.63 -21.03
CA GLU A 51 -5.81 -2.52 -20.99
C GLU A 51 -7.24 -2.99 -20.66
N ASN A 52 -8.03 -2.08 -20.10
CA ASN A 52 -9.47 -2.26 -19.99
C ASN A 52 -10.10 -1.77 -21.31
N SER A 53 -10.77 -2.66 -22.03
CA SER A 53 -11.48 -2.34 -23.27
C SER A 53 -13.00 -2.42 -23.08
N LEU A 54 -13.78 -2.08 -24.11
CA LEU A 54 -15.25 -2.26 -24.07
C LEU A 54 -15.64 -3.73 -23.93
N ASP A 55 -14.90 -4.64 -24.59
CA ASP A 55 -15.16 -6.08 -24.54
C ASP A 55 -14.66 -6.70 -23.23
N ASN A 56 -13.55 -6.19 -22.69
CA ASN A 56 -12.94 -6.65 -21.44
C ASN A 56 -12.66 -5.47 -20.49
N PRO A 57 -13.67 -4.95 -19.78
CA PRO A 57 -13.55 -3.69 -19.02
C PRO A 57 -12.80 -3.82 -17.68
N ALA A 58 -12.40 -5.03 -17.28
CA ALA A 58 -11.98 -5.37 -15.92
C ALA A 58 -10.66 -6.18 -15.87
N VAL A 59 -9.79 -6.00 -16.86
CA VAL A 59 -8.49 -6.69 -16.96
C VAL A 59 -7.47 -6.12 -15.96
N VAL A 60 -7.46 -4.79 -15.79
CA VAL A 60 -6.52 -4.06 -14.95
C VAL A 60 -7.30 -3.41 -13.81
N LEU A 61 -7.45 -4.14 -12.70
CA LEU A 61 -8.15 -3.69 -11.51
C LEU A 61 -7.27 -3.75 -10.27
N PRO A 62 -7.47 -2.84 -9.30
CA PRO A 62 -6.80 -2.92 -8.02
C PRO A 62 -7.41 -4.03 -7.15
N HIS A 63 -6.58 -4.64 -6.31
CA HIS A 63 -7.00 -5.63 -5.32
C HIS A 63 -6.51 -5.26 -3.92
N SER A 64 -7.40 -5.35 -2.94
CA SER A 64 -7.05 -5.14 -1.53
C SER A 64 -6.56 -6.42 -0.87
N THR A 65 -5.52 -6.30 -0.06
CA THR A 65 -5.03 -7.32 0.86
C THR A 65 -4.77 -6.69 2.22
N TYR A 66 -4.64 -7.51 3.26
CA TYR A 66 -4.24 -7.04 4.58
C TYR A 66 -2.85 -7.56 4.92
N GLN A 67 -2.01 -6.68 5.42
CA GLN A 67 -0.66 -6.99 5.89
C GLN A 67 -0.52 -6.64 7.37
N SER A 68 0.36 -7.35 8.05
CA SER A 68 0.67 -7.06 9.45
C SER A 68 1.84 -6.08 9.54
N MET A 69 1.66 -5.09 10.40
CA MET A 69 2.69 -4.17 10.83
C MET A 69 3.27 -4.63 12.18
N GLN A 70 4.55 -4.36 12.42
CA GLN A 70 5.25 -4.72 13.65
C GLN A 70 5.70 -3.45 14.37
N GLY A 71 4.95 -3.04 15.40
CA GLY A 71 5.23 -1.81 16.12
C GLY A 71 5.06 -0.61 15.20
N ASN A 72 6.18 0.01 14.81
CA ASN A 72 6.22 1.13 13.86
C ASN A 72 6.83 0.76 12.49
N LYS A 73 7.04 -0.53 12.22
CA LYS A 73 7.67 -1.02 10.99
C LYS A 73 6.69 -1.81 10.13
N LEU A 74 6.59 -1.43 8.86
CA LEU A 74 5.84 -2.13 7.84
C LEU A 74 6.80 -2.66 6.77
N GLN A 75 6.75 -3.96 6.49
CA GLN A 75 7.44 -4.54 5.35
C GLN A 75 6.44 -4.79 4.23
N LEU A 76 6.74 -4.31 3.02
CA LEU A 76 5.93 -4.54 1.83
C LEU A 76 6.76 -5.22 0.75
N THR A 77 6.26 -6.31 0.21
CA THR A 77 6.78 -6.91 -1.02
C THR A 77 5.92 -6.42 -2.18
N VAL A 78 6.52 -5.66 -3.10
CA VAL A 78 5.81 -5.07 -4.25
C VAL A 78 6.23 -5.77 -5.55
N LYS A 79 5.23 -6.06 -6.40
CA LYS A 79 5.44 -6.71 -7.71
C LYS A 79 6.17 -5.77 -8.68
N PRO A 80 6.85 -6.28 -9.72
CA PRO A 80 7.26 -5.47 -10.87
C PRO A 80 6.10 -4.65 -11.42
N ASN A 81 6.39 -3.51 -12.04
CA ASN A 81 5.42 -2.70 -12.79
C ASN A 81 4.08 -2.51 -12.06
N SER A 82 4.15 -2.18 -10.76
CA SER A 82 2.96 -2.11 -9.89
C SER A 82 2.86 -0.79 -9.13
N PHE A 83 1.61 -0.44 -8.82
CA PHE A 83 1.29 0.67 -7.92
C PHE A 83 0.61 0.12 -6.67
N ASN A 84 1.10 0.52 -5.50
CA ASN A 84 0.64 0.02 -4.22
C ASN A 84 0.29 1.19 -3.30
N VAL A 85 -0.82 1.07 -2.59
CA VAL A 85 -1.26 2.03 -1.58
C VAL A 85 -1.43 1.28 -0.27
N ALA A 86 -0.62 1.61 0.73
CA ALA A 86 -0.78 1.11 2.09
C ALA A 86 -1.49 2.15 2.95
N ILE A 87 -2.56 1.75 3.62
CA ILE A 87 -3.39 2.58 4.49
C ILE A 87 -3.23 2.05 5.92
N ILE A 88 -2.65 2.88 6.78
CA ILE A 88 -2.36 2.55 8.17
C ILE A 88 -3.20 3.45 9.06
N ASP A 89 -4.19 2.87 9.72
CA ASP A 89 -5.00 3.60 10.70
C ASP A 89 -4.22 3.87 11.98
N TYR A 90 -4.55 4.96 12.64
CA TYR A 90 -4.04 5.27 13.96
C TYR A 90 -5.12 5.84 14.88
N SER A 91 -4.94 5.61 16.18
CA SER A 91 -5.78 6.18 17.25
C SER A 91 -4.95 7.13 18.10
N ASN A 92 -5.62 7.99 18.88
CA ASN A 92 -5.03 8.94 19.83
C ASN A 92 -5.66 8.74 21.21
#